data_AF-A0A075M9G1-F1
#
_entry.id   AF-A0A075M9G1-F1
#
_cell.length_a   1.000
_cell.length_b   1.000
_cell.length_c   1.000
_cell.angle_alpha   90.00
_cell.angle_beta   90.00
_cell.angle_gamma   90.00
#
_symmetry.space_group_name_H-M   'P 1'
#
loop_
_entity.id
_entity.type
_entity.pdbx_description
1 polymer ?
#
loop_
_entity_poly.entity_id
_entity_poly.type
_entity_poly.pdbx_seq_one_letter_code
_entity_poly.pdbx_strand_id
1 'polypeptide(L)'
;MFAGKKSAQIREILINESAWEEMTCLFAPSLEIIEAARDIRVELDAHNYISNILTKLGIDRPSGLTRVMDLASRHPEWHQYVSEVTDWLQPVVSDLMERLPENDTVDIT
;
A
#
# COMPACT_ATOMS: atom_id res chain seq x y z
N MET A 1 -5.87 14.36 13.64
CA MET A 1 -6.80 13.21 13.81
C MET A 1 -6.86 12.29 12.58
N PHE A 2 -6.54 12.77 11.37
CA PHE A 2 -6.55 11.96 10.13
C PHE A 2 -5.43 10.90 10.06
N ALA A 3 -4.23 11.21 10.55
CA ALA A 3 -3.10 10.29 10.57
C ALA A 3 -3.44 8.98 11.30
N GLY A 4 -3.87 9.06 12.56
CA GLY A 4 -4.18 7.87 13.37
C GLY A 4 -5.28 6.95 12.80
N LYS A 5 -6.25 7.49 12.05
CA LYS A 5 -7.27 6.69 11.37
C LYS A 5 -6.68 5.84 10.24
N LYS A 6 -5.78 6.42 9.41
CA LYS A 6 -5.15 5.68 8.30
C LYS A 6 -4.19 4.60 8.80
N SER A 7 -3.44 4.84 9.89
CA SER A 7 -2.60 3.79 10.49
C SER A 7 -3.42 2.66 11.11
N ALA A 8 -4.56 2.97 11.73
CA ALA A 8 -5.47 1.94 12.22
C ALA A 8 -6.03 1.07 11.07
N GLN A 9 -6.39 1.67 9.93
CA GLN A 9 -6.82 0.92 8.75
C GLN A 9 -5.72 0.02 8.19
N ILE A 10 -4.47 0.50 8.09
CA ILE A 10 -3.34 -0.33 7.64
C ILE A 10 -3.13 -1.52 8.58
N ARG A 11 -3.24 -1.32 9.90
CA ARG A 11 -3.14 -2.41 10.87
C ARG A 11 -4.23 -3.47 10.66
N GLU A 12 -5.47 -3.04 10.44
CA GLU A 12 -6.60 -3.95 10.21
C GLU A 12 -6.44 -4.75 8.91
N ILE A 13 -6.00 -4.09 7.83
CA ILE A 13 -5.66 -4.73 6.55
C ILE A 13 -4.60 -5.81 6.74
N LEU A 14 -3.49 -5.49 7.42
CA LEU A 14 -2.40 -6.45 7.65
C LEU A 14 -2.85 -7.64 8.52
N ILE A 15 -3.74 -7.43 9.50
CA ILE A 15 -4.27 -8.51 10.36
C ILE A 15 -5.27 -9.39 9.59
N ASN A 16 -6.13 -8.81 8.75
CA ASN A 16 -7.09 -9.59 7.97
C ASN A 16 -6.39 -10.42 6.89
N GLU A 17 -5.34 -9.88 6.25
CA GLU A 17 -4.50 -10.65 5.32
C GLU A 17 -3.88 -11.89 6.00
N SER A 18 -3.43 -11.81 7.27
CA SER A 18 -2.93 -13.02 7.96
C SER A 18 -3.98 -14.10 8.19
N ALA A 19 -5.26 -13.74 8.34
CA ALA A 19 -6.33 -14.72 8.50
C ALA A 19 -6.65 -15.45 7.19
N TRP A 20 -6.42 -14.79 6.04
CA TRP A 20 -6.54 -15.40 4.71
C TRP A 20 -5.28 -16.20 4.32
N GLU A 21 -4.08 -15.72 4.65
CA GLU A 21 -2.82 -16.43 4.34
C GLU A 21 -2.58 -17.66 5.22
N GLU A 22 -3.14 -17.75 6.45
CA GLU A 22 -3.14 -18.98 7.25
C GLU A 22 -3.90 -20.14 6.57
N MET A 23 -4.89 -19.84 5.72
CA MET A 23 -5.68 -20.86 5.02
C MET A 23 -5.03 -21.31 3.69
N THR A 24 -4.09 -20.53 3.17
CA THR A 24 -3.38 -20.78 1.91
C THR A 24 -1.88 -20.58 2.12
N CYS A 25 -1.22 -21.63 2.62
CA CYS A 25 0.22 -21.71 2.90
C CYS A 25 1.08 -21.36 1.67
N LEU A 26 1.25 -20.07 1.41
CA LEU A 26 2.08 -19.50 0.34
C LEU A 26 2.72 -18.22 0.88
N PHE A 27 4.05 -18.27 1.03
CA PHE A 27 5.02 -17.17 1.23
C PHE A 27 5.35 -16.73 2.68
N ALA A 28 6.49 -17.25 3.18
CA ALA A 28 7.14 -16.87 4.44
C ALA A 28 7.37 -15.36 4.70
N PRO A 29 7.60 -14.47 3.70
CA PRO A 29 7.91 -13.07 3.98
C PRO A 29 6.72 -12.20 4.41
N SER A 30 5.48 -12.54 4.03
CA SER A 30 4.29 -11.76 4.42
C SER A 30 3.93 -12.02 5.88
N LEU A 31 4.08 -13.26 6.34
CA LEU A 31 3.85 -13.64 7.74
C LEU A 31 4.75 -12.85 8.72
N GLU A 32 6.03 -12.67 8.40
CA GLU A 32 6.97 -11.89 9.22
C GLU A 32 6.52 -10.43 9.38
N ILE A 33 6.04 -9.81 8.29
CA ILE A 33 5.52 -8.43 8.30
C ILE A 33 4.28 -8.32 9.18
N ILE A 34 3.40 -9.32 9.11
CA ILE A 34 2.14 -9.32 9.86
C ILE A 34 2.38 -9.58 11.35
N GLU A 35 3.30 -10.49 11.71
CA GLU A 35 3.71 -10.70 13.10
C GLU A 35 4.37 -9.44 13.69
N ALA A 36 5.25 -8.79 12.92
CA ALA A 36 5.86 -7.52 13.31
C ALA A 36 4.79 -6.43 13.52
N ALA A 37 3.79 -6.35 12.65
CA ALA A 37 2.68 -5.40 12.75
C ALA A 37 1.77 -5.68 13.96
N ARG A 38 1.50 -6.95 14.30
CA ARG A 38 0.69 -7.35 15.46
C ARG A 38 1.32 -6.93 16.78
N ASP A 39 2.64 -7.01 16.89
CA ASP A 39 3.41 -6.72 18.11
C ASP A 39 3.68 -5.22 18.35
N ILE A 40 3.46 -4.38 17.33
CA ILE A 40 3.61 -2.93 17.46
C ILE A 40 2.35 -2.34 18.08
N ARG A 41 2.48 -1.85 19.31
CA ARG A 41 1.43 -1.05 19.98
C ARG A 41 1.20 0.20 19.14
N VAL A 42 -0.06 0.44 18.76
CA VAL A 42 -0.46 1.57 17.91
C VAL A 42 0.01 2.87 18.57
N GLU A 43 1.06 3.44 18.01
CA GLU A 43 1.56 4.77 18.38
C GLU A 43 0.66 5.80 17.68
N LEU A 44 0.32 6.89 18.38
CA LEU A 44 -0.61 7.93 17.87
C LEU A 44 -0.11 8.61 16.59
N ASP A 45 1.16 8.44 16.23
CA ASP A 45 1.74 8.90 14.99
C ASP A 45 1.76 7.80 13.92
N ALA A 46 0.88 7.96 12.93
CA ALA A 46 0.72 7.03 11.83
C ALA A 46 1.95 6.88 10.94
N HIS A 47 2.84 7.88 10.93
CA HIS A 47 4.08 7.82 10.16
C HIS A 47 5.13 6.92 10.83
N ASN A 48 4.99 6.65 12.12
CA ASN A 48 5.89 5.78 12.86
C ASN A 48 5.47 4.32 12.78
N TYR A 49 4.21 4.00 12.50
CA TYR A 49 3.75 2.61 12.47
C TYR A 49 4.51 1.75 11.46
N ILE A 50 4.58 2.20 10.19
CA ILE A 50 5.35 1.47 9.17
C ILE A 50 6.84 1.51 9.50
N SER A 51 7.37 2.67 9.92
CA SER A 51 8.77 2.81 10.31
C SER A 51 9.17 1.83 11.44
N ASN A 52 8.27 1.58 12.39
CA ASN A 52 8.46 0.65 13.49
C ASN A 52 8.43 -0.80 13.00
N ILE A 53 7.55 -1.15 12.04
CA ILE A 53 7.54 -2.47 11.39
C ILE A 53 8.89 -2.72 10.71
N LEU A 54 9.35 -1.76 9.90
CA LEU A 54 10.60 -1.91 9.16
C LEU A 54 11.83 -1.99 10.09
N THR A 55 11.84 -1.18 11.14
CA THR A 55 12.88 -1.19 12.18
C THR A 55 12.92 -2.54 12.91
N LYS A 56 11.76 -3.11 13.22
CA LYS A 56 11.65 -4.42 13.89
C LYS A 56 12.12 -5.57 13.01
N LEU A 57 11.85 -5.50 11.70
CA LEU A 57 12.28 -6.50 10.73
C LEU A 57 13.76 -6.34 10.32
N GLY A 58 14.40 -5.22 10.67
CA GLY A 58 15.77 -4.92 10.24
C GLY A 58 15.91 -4.69 8.74
N ILE A 59 14.83 -4.30 8.05
CA ILE A 59 14.80 -4.08 6.60
C ILE A 59 15.00 -2.60 6.31
N ASP A 60 15.74 -2.28 5.23
CA ASP A 60 15.88 -0.91 4.78
C ASP A 60 14.53 -0.29 4.38
N ARG A 61 14.39 1.02 4.61
CA ARG A 61 13.13 1.73 4.43
C ARG A 61 12.54 1.57 3.01
N PRO A 62 13.31 1.73 1.92
CA PRO A 62 12.79 1.55 0.56
C PRO A 62 12.27 0.13 0.30
N SER A 63 13.06 -0.90 0.57
CA SER A 63 12.67 -2.29 0.30
C SER A 63 11.52 -2.75 1.19
N GLY A 64 11.53 -2.31 2.45
CA GLY A 64 10.46 -2.56 3.41
C GLY A 64 9.14 -1.92 3.01
N LEU A 65 9.18 -0.65 2.55
CA LEU A 65 7.99 0.03 2.07
C LEU A 65 7.36 -0.66 0.86
N THR A 66 8.17 -1.08 -0.11
CA THR A 66 7.67 -1.82 -1.28
C THR A 66 6.93 -3.08 -0.85
N ARG A 67 7.52 -3.88 0.06
CA ARG A 67 6.89 -5.11 0.55
C ARG A 67 5.58 -4.85 1.31
N VAL A 68 5.56 -3.83 2.18
CA VAL A 68 4.35 -3.45 2.92
C VAL A 68 3.26 -2.95 1.97
N MET A 69 3.63 -2.16 0.95
CA MET A 69 2.67 -1.68 -0.06
C MET A 69 2.14 -2.82 -0.93
N ASP A 70 3.01 -3.73 -1.38
CA ASP A 70 2.61 -4.90 -2.16
C ASP A 70 1.60 -5.76 -1.38
N LEU A 71 1.87 -6.01 -0.10
CA LEU A 71 0.97 -6.76 0.76
C LEU A 71 -0.36 -6.01 0.99
N ALA A 72 -0.30 -4.72 1.34
CA ALA A 72 -1.49 -3.91 1.56
C ALA A 72 -2.37 -3.80 0.30
N SER A 73 -1.76 -3.80 -0.90
CA SER A 73 -2.46 -3.72 -2.18
C SER A 73 -3.30 -4.96 -2.53
N ARG A 74 -3.04 -6.10 -1.89
CA ARG A 74 -3.80 -7.34 -2.08
C ARG A 74 -5.16 -7.30 -1.37
N HIS A 75 -5.33 -6.38 -0.42
CA HIS A 75 -6.54 -6.29 0.37
C HIS A 75 -7.76 -5.90 -0.49
N PRO A 76 -8.90 -6.58 -0.35
CA PRO A 76 -10.11 -6.29 -1.12
C PRO A 76 -10.58 -4.84 -1.01
N GLU A 77 -10.37 -4.20 0.14
CA GLU A 77 -10.75 -2.79 0.39
C GLU A 77 -9.62 -1.79 0.08
N TRP A 78 -8.49 -2.24 -0.48
CA TRP A 78 -7.38 -1.35 -0.84
C TRP A 78 -7.84 -0.19 -1.72
N HIS A 79 -8.76 -0.45 -2.66
CA HIS A 79 -9.33 0.57 -3.53
C HIS A 79 -10.03 1.71 -2.76
N GLN A 80 -10.63 1.41 -1.60
CA GLN A 80 -11.28 2.40 -0.74
C GLN A 80 -10.26 3.24 0.02
N TYR A 81 -9.13 2.63 0.39
CA TYR A 81 -8.05 3.31 1.08
C TYR A 81 -7.33 4.33 0.17
N VAL A 82 -7.13 3.98 -1.10
CA VAL A 82 -6.46 4.84 -2.09
C VAL A 82 -7.41 5.75 -2.88
N SER A 83 -8.73 5.62 -2.72
CA SER A 83 -9.72 6.36 -3.52
C SER A 83 -9.46 7.87 -3.52
N GLU A 84 -9.20 8.47 -2.36
CA GLU A 84 -8.89 9.91 -2.25
C GLU A 84 -7.70 10.33 -3.13
N VAL A 85 -6.66 9.47 -3.21
CA VAL A 85 -5.46 9.72 -4.02
C VAL A 85 -5.74 9.46 -5.49
N THR A 86 -6.46 8.38 -5.80
CA THR A 86 -6.87 8.01 -7.15
C THR A 86 -7.78 9.07 -7.76
N ASP A 87 -8.77 9.55 -7.01
CA ASP A 87 -9.73 10.59 -7.42
C ASP A 87 -9.02 11.92 -7.69
N TRP A 88 -7.99 12.25 -6.90
CA TRP A 88 -7.16 13.44 -7.14
C TRP A 88 -6.23 13.28 -8.36
N LEU A 89 -5.67 12.08 -8.58
CA LEU A 89 -4.79 11.80 -9.73
C LEU A 89 -5.55 11.67 -11.05
N GLN A 90 -6.78 11.17 -11.03
CA GLN A 90 -7.56 10.88 -12.23
C GLN A 90 -7.68 12.08 -13.20
N PRO A 91 -8.01 13.30 -12.76
CA PRO A 91 -8.07 14.45 -13.68
C PRO A 91 -6.69 14.87 -14.19
N VAL A 92 -5.62 14.70 -13.41
CA VAL A 92 -4.25 15.02 -13.83
C VAL A 92 -3.78 14.07 -14.93
N VAL A 93 -4.10 12.78 -14.78
CA VAL A 93 -3.82 11.77 -15.82
C VAL A 93 -4.64 12.05 -17.06
N SER A 94 -5.93 12.40 -16.92
CA SER A 94 -6.81 12.74 -18.04
C SER A 94 -6.29 13.96 -18.83
N ASP A 95 -5.88 15.03 -18.14
CA ASP A 95 -5.31 16.23 -18.77
C ASP A 95 -3.99 15.92 -19.50
N LEU A 96 -3.14 15.09 -18.92
CA LEU A 96 -1.89 14.66 -19.57
C LEU A 96 -2.16 13.75 -20.78
N MET A 97 -3.19 12.90 -20.73
CA MET A 97 -3.57 12.03 -21.84
C MET A 97 -4.21 12.81 -23.00
N GLU A 98 -5.04 13.82 -22.71
CA GLU A 98 -5.61 14.72 -23.74
C GLU A 98 -4.54 15.61 -24.41
N ARG A 99 -3.43 15.85 -23.72
CA ARG A 99 -2.30 16.66 -24.23
C ARG A 99 -1.28 15.88 -25.04
N LEU A 100 -1.40 14.55 -25.13
CA LEU A 100 -0.64 13.78 -26.09
C LEU A 100 -1.33 13.94 -27.45
N PRO A 101 -0.68 14.54 -28.47
CA PRO A 101 -1.22 14.45 -29.82
C PRO A 101 -1.37 12.97 -30.16
N GLU A 102 -2.55 12.58 -30.64
CA GLU A 102 -2.72 11.29 -31.29
C GLU A 102 -1.58 11.16 -32.29
N ASN A 103 -0.68 10.22 -32.00
CA ASN A 103 0.54 9.99 -32.72
C ASN A 103 0.24 10.05 -34.22
N ASP A 104 0.85 11.04 -34.89
CA ASP A 104 0.70 11.31 -36.31
C ASP A 104 0.57 9.98 -37.07
N THR A 105 -0.57 9.79 -37.73
CA THR A 105 -0.64 8.83 -38.83
C THR A 105 0.39 9.28 -39.84
N VAL A 106 1.59 8.70 -39.78
CA VAL A 106 2.60 8.82 -40.82
C VAL A 106 1.96 8.23 -42.07
N ASP A 107 1.42 9.11 -42.90
CA ASP A 107 1.01 8.83 -44.26
C ASP A 107 2.27 8.46 -45.05
N ILE A 108 2.55 7.16 -45.09
CA ILE A 108 3.56 6.58 -45.98
C ILE A 108 2.89 6.42 -47.35
N THR A 109 2.84 7.53 -48.09
CA THR A 109 2.67 7.52 -49.55
C THR A 109 4.01 7.25 -50.23
#